data_AF-A0A3G8HA39-F1
#
_entry.id   AF-A0A3G8HA39-F1
#
_cell.length_a   1.000
_cell.length_b   1.000
_cell.length_c   1.000
_cell.angle_alpha   90.00
_cell.angle_beta   90.00
_cell.angle_gamma   90.00
#
_symmetry.space_group_name_H-M   'P 1'
#
loop_
_entity.id
_entity.type
_entity.pdbx_description
1 polymer ?
#
loop_
_entity_poly.entity_id
_entity_poly.type
_entity_poly.pdbx_seq_one_letter_code
_entity_poly.pdbx_strand_id
1 'polypeptide(L)'
;MTPYDDNESEYPEPVTVLAIRGAIATGQMGGPMGPPGHWLNEFWQIGAALRDHAEILQAFEDTALQELLNTTADYLAIDAT
;
A
#
# COMPACT_ATOMS: atom_id res chain seq x y z
N MET A 1 -0.27 25.54 -41.99
CA MET A 1 0.39 25.12 -40.74
C MET A 1 -0.67 24.46 -39.90
N THR A 2 -0.74 23.14 -39.89
CA THR A 2 -1.55 22.37 -38.94
C THR A 2 -0.88 22.50 -37.57
N PRO A 3 -1.61 22.82 -36.49
CA PRO A 3 -1.01 22.79 -35.17
C PRO A 3 -0.60 21.34 -34.90
N TYR A 4 0.68 21.14 -34.60
CA TYR A 4 1.19 19.85 -34.18
C TYR A 4 0.43 19.43 -32.93
N ASP A 5 -0.11 18.22 -32.96
CA ASP A 5 -0.79 17.57 -31.86
C ASP A 5 0.26 17.29 -30.77
N ASP A 6 0.26 18.09 -29.70
CA ASP A 6 1.15 17.95 -28.52
C ASP A 6 0.83 16.68 -27.69
N ASN A 7 0.08 15.72 -28.25
CA ASN A 7 -0.32 14.46 -27.62
C ASN A 7 0.65 13.28 -27.89
N GLU A 8 1.83 13.52 -28.46
CA GLU A 8 2.85 12.47 -28.70
C GLU A 8 4.02 12.53 -27.72
N SER A 9 3.84 13.11 -26.53
CA SER A 9 4.83 12.94 -25.45
C SER A 9 4.82 11.45 -25.03
N GLU A 10 5.95 10.77 -25.25
CA GLU A 10 6.19 9.37 -24.82
C GLU A 10 5.95 9.17 -23.31
N TYR A 11 6.00 10.26 -22.53
CA TYR A 11 5.80 10.26 -21.08
C TYR A 11 4.63 11.15 -20.66
N PRO A 12 3.85 10.73 -19.64
CA PRO A 12 2.80 11.55 -19.07
C PRO A 12 3.37 12.83 -18.46
N GLU A 13 2.57 13.89 -18.49
CA GLU A 13 2.91 15.16 -17.86
C GLU A 13 3.35 14.96 -16.39
N PRO A 14 4.38 15.69 -15.91
CA PRO A 14 4.86 15.55 -14.53
C PRO A 14 3.76 15.69 -13.48
N VAL A 15 2.77 16.57 -13.73
CA VAL A 15 1.60 16.77 -12.87
C VAL A 15 0.72 15.52 -12.82
N THR A 16 0.54 14.83 -13.94
CA THR A 16 -0.18 13.55 -14.01
C THR A 16 0.53 12.49 -13.17
N VAL A 17 1.86 12.40 -13.27
CA VAL A 17 2.66 11.49 -12.44
C VAL A 17 2.50 11.81 -10.95
N LEU A 18 2.53 13.09 -10.58
CA LEU A 18 2.33 13.52 -9.19
C LEU A 18 0.93 13.19 -8.68
N ALA A 19 -0.11 13.38 -9.50
CA ALA A 19 -1.48 13.04 -9.16
C ALA A 19 -1.64 11.53 -8.93
N ILE A 20 -1.05 10.69 -9.79
CA ILE A 20 -1.02 9.24 -9.63
C ILE A 20 -0.33 8.85 -8.32
N ARG A 21 0.86 9.40 -8.06
CA ARG A 21 1.61 9.13 -6.82
C ARG A 21 0.82 9.56 -5.58
N GLY A 22 0.18 10.72 -5.64
CA GLY A 22 -0.67 11.23 -4.57
C GLY A 22 -1.87 10.32 -4.30
N ALA A 23 -2.53 9.81 -5.34
CA ALA A 23 -3.64 8.88 -5.21
C ALA A 23 -3.21 7.56 -4.54
N ILE A 24 -2.09 6.97 -4.97
CA ILE A 24 -1.52 5.75 -4.36
C ILE A 24 -1.19 5.99 -2.89
N ALA A 25 -0.46 7.06 -2.58
CA ALA A 25 -0.10 7.39 -1.21
C ALA A 25 -1.32 7.61 -0.32
N THR A 26 -2.37 8.27 -0.86
CA THR A 26 -3.64 8.47 -0.15
C THR A 26 -4.33 7.14 0.16
N GLY A 27 -4.37 6.22 -0.82
CA GLY A 27 -4.91 4.87 -0.62
C GLY A 27 -4.15 4.07 0.44
N GLN A 28 -2.81 4.13 0.42
CA GLN A 28 -1.97 3.46 1.42
C GLN A 28 -2.21 3.95 2.85
N MET A 29 -2.50 5.25 3.01
CA MET A 29 -2.83 5.85 4.31
C MET A 29 -4.31 5.66 4.71
N GLY A 30 -5.14 5.03 3.87
CA GLY A 30 -6.57 4.91 4.11
C GLY A 30 -7.37 6.20 3.99
N GLY A 31 -6.85 7.18 3.26
CA GLY A 31 -7.53 8.45 2.99
C GLY A 31 -8.75 8.27 2.07
N PRO A 32 -9.64 9.28 1.99
CA PRO A 32 -10.86 9.18 1.19
C PRO A 32 -10.56 9.06 -0.31
N MET A 33 -11.33 8.23 -1.00
CA MET A 33 -11.31 8.15 -2.46
C MET A 33 -12.04 9.35 -3.09
N GLY A 34 -11.68 9.68 -4.33
CA GLY A 34 -12.36 10.70 -5.11
C GLY A 34 -13.79 10.31 -5.51
N PRO A 35 -14.53 11.22 -6.18
CA PRO A 35 -15.87 10.94 -6.67
C PRO A 35 -15.93 9.69 -7.57
N PRO A 36 -17.08 8.99 -7.64
CA PRO A 36 -17.24 7.84 -8.54
C PRO A 36 -16.90 8.20 -9.99
N GLY A 37 -16.14 7.33 -10.67
CA GLY A 37 -15.70 7.55 -12.05
C GLY A 37 -14.49 8.47 -12.21
N HIS A 38 -13.93 9.02 -11.13
CA HIS A 38 -12.70 9.80 -11.21
C HIS A 38 -11.52 8.90 -11.61
N TRP A 39 -10.74 9.32 -12.61
CA TRP A 39 -9.66 8.51 -13.21
C TRP A 39 -8.54 8.13 -12.22
N LEU A 40 -8.36 8.90 -11.15
CA LEU A 40 -7.40 8.56 -10.08
C LEU A 40 -7.84 7.42 -9.15
N ASN A 41 -9.10 6.98 -9.21
CA ASN A 41 -9.62 6.00 -8.25
C ASN A 41 -8.95 4.64 -8.38
N GLU A 42 -8.53 4.23 -9.58
CA GLU A 42 -7.78 2.99 -9.80
C GLU A 42 -6.44 3.01 -9.05
N PHE A 43 -5.74 4.14 -9.09
CA PHE A 43 -4.48 4.34 -8.40
C PHE A 43 -4.65 4.41 -6.87
N TRP A 44 -5.75 5.01 -6.40
CA TRP A 44 -6.13 4.95 -4.99
C TRP A 44 -6.37 3.51 -4.53
N GLN A 45 -7.09 2.70 -5.33
CA GLN A 45 -7.37 1.29 -5.02
C GLN A 45 -6.10 0.45 -4.96
N ILE A 46 -5.11 0.71 -5.83
CA ILE A 46 -3.79 0.09 -5.74
C ILE A 46 -3.15 0.39 -4.37
N GLY A 47 -3.18 1.66 -3.94
CA GLY A 47 -2.67 2.06 -2.64
C GLY A 47 -3.37 1.35 -1.47
N ALA A 48 -4.70 1.28 -1.50
CA ALA A 48 -5.48 0.58 -0.49
C ALA A 48 -5.14 -0.91 -0.42
N ALA A 49 -5.04 -1.59 -1.57
CA ALA A 49 -4.64 -3.00 -1.61
C ALA A 49 -3.23 -3.24 -1.05
N LEU A 50 -2.29 -2.32 -1.29
CA LEU A 50 -0.95 -2.41 -0.71
C LEU A 50 -0.96 -2.31 0.83
N ARG A 51 -1.80 -1.42 1.38
CA ARG A 51 -1.99 -1.32 2.84
C ARG A 51 -2.58 -2.62 3.40
N ASP A 52 -3.64 -3.12 2.79
CA ASP A 52 -4.33 -4.33 3.27
C ASP A 52 -3.38 -5.55 3.26
N HIS A 53 -2.51 -5.67 2.25
CA HIS A 53 -1.46 -6.70 2.23
C HIS A 53 -0.40 -6.50 3.32
N ALA A 54 0.02 -5.26 3.59
CA ALA A 54 0.99 -4.97 4.64
C ALA A 54 0.42 -5.33 6.03
N GLU A 55 -0.87 -5.07 6.26
CA GLU A 55 -1.57 -5.45 7.49
C GLU A 55 -1.58 -6.97 7.69
N ILE A 56 -1.83 -7.75 6.64
CA ILE A 56 -1.79 -9.23 6.70
C ILE A 56 -0.39 -9.73 7.08
N LEU A 57 0.67 -9.17 6.47
CA LEU A 57 2.04 -9.55 6.77
C LEU A 57 2.44 -9.21 8.21
N GLN A 58 2.09 -8.01 8.69
CA GLN A 58 2.33 -7.62 10.07
C GLN A 58 1.60 -8.55 11.06
N ALA A 59 0.32 -8.86 10.82
CA ALA A 59 -0.43 -9.77 11.68
C ALA A 59 0.19 -11.18 11.73
N PHE A 60 0.72 -11.66 10.60
CA PHE A 60 1.45 -12.93 10.56
C PHE A 60 2.75 -12.88 11.38
N GLU A 61 3.56 -11.82 11.20
CA GLU A 61 4.81 -11.62 11.95
C GLU A 61 4.56 -11.56 13.46
N ASP A 62 3.55 -10.81 13.89
CA ASP A 62 3.15 -10.69 15.30
C ASP A 62 2.74 -12.04 15.89
N THR A 63 1.96 -12.82 15.13
CA THR A 63 1.50 -14.15 15.56
C THR A 63 2.67 -15.12 15.70
N ALA A 64 3.56 -15.16 14.71
CA ALA A 64 4.74 -16.03 14.74
C ALA A 64 5.70 -15.65 15.88
N LEU A 65 5.91 -14.35 16.12
CA LEU A 65 6.70 -13.86 17.24
C LEU A 65 6.10 -14.28 18.58
N GLN A 66 4.79 -14.13 18.74
CA GLN A 66 4.10 -14.51 19.97
C GLN A 66 4.22 -16.02 20.24
N GLU A 67 4.09 -16.85 19.21
CA GLU A 67 4.25 -18.30 19.32
C GLU A 67 5.68 -18.70 19.72
N LEU A 68 6.68 -18.05 19.12
CA LEU A 68 8.09 -18.24 19.49
C LEU A 68 8.34 -17.86 20.96
N LEU A 69 7.83 -16.70 21.39
CA LEU A 69 7.98 -16.22 22.76
C LEU A 69 7.30 -17.15 23.77
N ASN A 70 6.11 -17.65 23.46
CA ASN A 70 5.41 -18.63 24.31
C ASN A 70 6.20 -19.93 24.41
N THR A 71 6.64 -20.47 23.27
CA THR A 71 7.40 -21.73 23.22
C THR A 71 8.70 -21.63 24.01
N THR A 72 9.43 -20.52 23.86
CA THR A 72 10.68 -20.30 24.61
C THR A 72 10.44 -20.11 26.09
N ALA A 73 9.36 -19.43 26.50
CA ALA A 73 8.97 -19.32 27.89
C ALA A 73 8.66 -20.70 28.51
N ASP A 74 7.96 -21.57 27.78
CA ASP A 74 7.65 -22.93 28.23
C ASP A 74 8.92 -23.76 28.44
N TYR A 75 9.88 -23.71 27.51
CA TYR A 75 11.17 -24.40 27.68
C TYR A 75 11.94 -23.90 28.90
N LEU A 76 12.00 -22.58 29.12
CA LEU A 76 12.69 -22.00 30.27
C LEU A 76 11.98 -22.33 31.60
N ALA A 77 10.65 -22.45 31.59
CA ALA A 77 9.88 -22.83 32.77
C ALA A 77 10.11 -24.29 33.16
N ILE A 78 10.28 -25.19 32.19
CA ILE A 78 10.59 -26.61 32.43
C ILE A 78 11.96 -26.77 33.11
N ASP A 79 12.97 -26.03 32.65
CA ASP A 79 14.34 -26.07 33.22
C ASP A 79 14.46 -25.44 34.63
N ALA A 80 13.44 -24.69 35.08
CA ALA A 80 13.42 -24.05 36.40
C ALA A 80 12.83 -24.93 37.53
N THR A 81 12.41 -26.16 37.20
CA THR A 81 11.82 -27.17 38.11
C THR A 81 12.74 -28.35 38.33
#